data_AF-A0A9P8SDZ2-F1
#
_entry.id   AF-A0A9P8SDZ2-F1
#
_cell.length_a   1.000
_cell.length_b   1.000
_cell.length_c   1.000
_cell.angle_alpha   90.00
_cell.angle_beta   90.00
_cell.angle_gamma   90.00
#
_symmetry.space_group_name_H-M   'P 1'
#
loop_
_entity.id
_entity.type
_entity.pdbx_description
1 polymer ?
#
loop_
_entity_poly.entity_id
_entity_poly.type
_entity_poly.pdbx_seq_one_letter_code
_entity_poly.pdbx_strand_id
1 'polypeptide(L)'
;MALGSEGSDSSLHFPRILCLHGGGTNARIFRMQCRAFKYHLGSEFRFVFAAPFPARPGPDVTAVYSNCGPFRGWLRPVDETEDQDFYAAEASMLIQNSINTATIADNHLGATGEVVGVLGFARIAASLLYNQQLRCQQLDGGSEMKTNSVMNWPNFRFAVLLAGRGRLVWLMPDVPMPQDLFLHCSPLPYRPCCKTTLLAGKGYISMTSCSCLRSMSTASKM
;
A
#
# COMPACT_ATOMS: atom_id res chain seq x y z
N MET A 1 -31.77 -29.29 -7.39
CA MET A 1 -30.83 -29.75 -6.34
C MET A 1 -30.11 -28.54 -5.81
N ALA A 2 -30.32 -28.23 -4.55
CA ALA A 2 -29.83 -27.03 -3.87
C ALA A 2 -28.33 -27.08 -3.64
N LEU A 3 -27.65 -25.93 -3.77
CA LEU A 3 -26.60 -25.48 -2.83
C LEU A 3 -26.64 -23.94 -2.80
N GLY A 4 -27.61 -23.41 -2.05
CA GLY A 4 -27.39 -22.13 -1.40
C GLY A 4 -26.28 -22.33 -0.39
N SER A 5 -25.17 -21.63 -0.58
CA SER A 5 -24.22 -21.35 0.49
C SER A 5 -24.31 -19.86 0.76
N GLU A 6 -25.39 -19.47 1.45
CA GLU A 6 -25.40 -18.31 2.36
C GLU A 6 -24.46 -18.62 3.54
N GLY A 7 -23.20 -18.92 3.24
CA GLY A 7 -22.15 -19.03 4.23
C GLY A 7 -21.70 -17.60 4.49
N SER A 8 -21.97 -17.10 5.69
CA SER A 8 -21.37 -15.85 6.14
C SER A 8 -19.87 -15.91 5.86
N ASP A 9 -19.34 -14.91 5.14
CA ASP A 9 -17.92 -14.83 4.83
C ASP A 9 -17.15 -14.78 6.16
N SER A 10 -16.57 -15.92 6.57
CA SER A 10 -15.94 -16.05 7.88
C SER A 10 -14.72 -15.16 8.04
N SER A 11 -14.21 -14.61 6.93
CA SER A 11 -13.05 -13.74 6.94
C SER A 11 -13.36 -12.28 7.24
N LEU A 12 -14.63 -11.85 7.34
CA LEU A 12 -15.03 -10.42 7.49
C LEU A 12 -14.31 -9.68 8.63
N HIS A 13 -13.96 -10.38 9.71
CA HIS A 13 -13.26 -9.83 10.87
C HIS A 13 -11.73 -9.88 10.76
N PHE A 14 -11.18 -10.58 9.77
CA PHE A 14 -9.74 -10.73 9.62
C PHE A 14 -9.06 -9.40 9.28
N PRO A 15 -7.81 -9.19 9.75
CA PRO A 15 -6.99 -8.08 9.31
C PRO A 15 -6.86 -8.05 7.78
N ARG A 16 -6.78 -6.84 7.22
CA ARG A 16 -6.75 -6.60 5.78
C ARG A 16 -5.38 -6.23 5.27
N ILE A 17 -5.01 -6.82 4.13
CA ILE A 17 -3.85 -6.46 3.34
C ILE A 17 -4.32 -5.64 2.14
N LEU A 18 -3.91 -4.38 2.09
CA LEU A 18 -4.11 -3.49 0.95
C LEU A 18 -3.23 -3.95 -0.22
N CYS A 19 -3.84 -4.14 -1.38
CA CYS A 19 -3.21 -4.68 -2.57
C CYS A 19 -3.08 -3.61 -3.65
N LEU A 20 -1.84 -3.25 -3.98
CA LEU A 20 -1.52 -2.19 -4.94
C LEU A 20 -0.86 -2.78 -6.20
N HIS A 21 -1.58 -2.71 -7.32
CA HIS A 21 -1.14 -3.27 -8.60
C HIS A 21 0.03 -2.48 -9.23
N GLY A 22 0.71 -3.04 -10.23
CA GLY A 22 1.77 -2.36 -10.98
C GLY A 22 1.26 -1.30 -11.97
N GLY A 23 2.14 -0.53 -12.59
CA GLY A 23 1.74 0.40 -13.65
C GLY A 23 1.14 -0.31 -14.86
N GLY A 24 -0.02 0.14 -15.34
CA GLY A 24 -0.67 -0.39 -16.54
C GLY A 24 -1.28 -1.79 -16.39
N THR A 25 -1.60 -2.19 -15.16
CA THR A 25 -2.44 -3.36 -14.84
C THR A 25 -3.72 -2.87 -14.14
N ASN A 26 -4.44 -3.68 -13.37
CA ASN A 26 -5.59 -3.24 -12.58
C ASN A 26 -5.87 -4.19 -11.40
N ALA A 27 -6.84 -3.84 -10.55
CA ALA A 27 -7.25 -4.64 -9.40
C ALA A 27 -7.68 -6.08 -9.77
N ARG A 28 -8.31 -6.29 -10.94
CA ARG A 28 -8.74 -7.62 -11.39
C ARG A 28 -7.53 -8.51 -11.71
N ILE A 29 -6.58 -7.98 -12.49
CA ILE A 29 -5.35 -8.70 -12.83
C ILE A 29 -4.52 -8.95 -11.58
N PHE A 30 -4.34 -7.95 -10.71
CA PHE A 30 -3.55 -8.13 -9.50
C PHE A 30 -4.18 -9.15 -8.55
N ARG A 31 -5.52 -9.21 -8.45
CA ARG A 31 -6.22 -10.28 -7.72
C ARG A 31 -5.89 -11.67 -8.26
N MET A 32 -5.78 -11.85 -9.57
CA MET A 32 -5.35 -13.12 -10.17
C MET A 32 -3.88 -13.42 -9.87
N GLN A 33 -3.00 -12.41 -9.97
CA GLN A 33 -1.57 -12.54 -9.63
C GLN A 33 -1.35 -12.89 -8.15
N CYS A 34 -2.23 -12.43 -7.26
CA CYS A 34 -2.18 -12.74 -5.82
C CYS A 34 -2.78 -14.11 -5.46
N ARG A 35 -3.09 -15.00 -6.40
CA ARG A 35 -3.70 -16.31 -6.12
C ARG A 35 -2.92 -17.12 -5.08
N ALA A 36 -1.60 -17.18 -5.17
CA ALA A 36 -0.78 -17.92 -4.20
C ALA A 36 -0.82 -17.30 -2.80
N PHE A 37 -0.73 -15.97 -2.69
CA PHE A 37 -0.87 -15.26 -1.42
C PHE A 37 -2.23 -15.52 -0.78
N LYS A 38 -3.31 -15.42 -1.57
CA LYS A 38 -4.67 -15.70 -1.08
C LYS A 38 -4.84 -17.15 -0.62
N TYR A 39 -4.21 -18.10 -1.31
CA TYR A 39 -4.26 -19.51 -0.90
C TYR A 39 -3.58 -19.74 0.45
N HIS A 40 -2.40 -19.15 0.65
CA HIS A 40 -1.61 -19.38 1.87
C HIS A 40 -2.02 -18.51 3.06
N LEU A 41 -2.54 -17.31 2.82
CA LEU A 41 -2.81 -16.32 3.87
C LEU A 41 -4.31 -16.01 4.05
N GLY A 42 -5.18 -16.54 3.19
CA GLY A 42 -6.61 -16.21 3.16
C GLY A 42 -7.40 -16.66 4.39
N SER A 43 -6.85 -17.58 5.18
CA SER A 43 -7.41 -18.01 6.48
C SER A 43 -7.09 -17.06 7.63
N GLU A 44 -6.19 -16.09 7.42
CA GLU A 44 -5.74 -15.14 8.45
C GLU A 44 -5.92 -13.69 8.01
N PHE A 45 -5.95 -13.43 6.71
CA PHE A 45 -6.02 -12.10 6.12
C PHE A 45 -7.05 -12.00 5.01
N ARG A 46 -7.74 -10.86 4.98
CA ARG A 46 -8.52 -10.40 3.82
C ARG A 46 -7.64 -9.55 2.90
N PHE A 47 -7.99 -9.51 1.62
CA PHE A 47 -7.23 -8.78 0.60
C PHE A 47 -8.12 -7.71 -0.06
N VAL A 48 -7.72 -6.44 0.05
CA VAL A 48 -8.46 -5.28 -0.50
C VAL A 48 -7.68 -4.73 -1.69
N PHE A 49 -8.28 -4.69 -2.88
CA PHE A 49 -7.59 -4.31 -4.11
C PHE A 49 -8.00 -2.90 -4.56
N ALA A 50 -7.08 -1.95 -4.47
CA ALA A 50 -7.27 -0.58 -4.95
C ALA A 50 -6.68 -0.41 -6.36
N ALA A 51 -7.26 0.48 -7.16
CA ALA A 51 -6.82 0.77 -8.52
C ALA A 51 -7.27 2.18 -8.95
N PRO A 52 -6.34 3.15 -9.06
CA PRO A 52 -6.67 4.49 -9.53
C PRO A 52 -6.69 4.55 -11.06
N PHE A 53 -7.47 5.51 -11.58
CA PHE A 53 -7.60 6.03 -12.97
C PHE A 53 -7.21 5.18 -14.20
N PRO A 54 -7.85 5.40 -15.36
CA PRO A 54 -7.46 4.74 -16.62
C PRO A 54 -6.01 4.99 -17.04
N ALA A 55 -5.28 3.94 -17.39
CA ALA A 55 -3.92 4.03 -17.95
C ALA A 55 -3.77 3.14 -19.17
N ARG A 56 -2.68 3.33 -19.92
CA ARG A 56 -2.26 2.39 -20.95
C ARG A 56 -1.79 1.07 -20.31
N PRO A 57 -1.91 -0.07 -21.00
CA PRO A 57 -1.33 -1.31 -20.52
C PRO A 57 0.18 -1.16 -20.28
N GLY A 58 0.67 -1.83 -19.24
CA GLY A 58 2.10 -1.93 -18.97
C GLY A 58 2.79 -2.82 -20.01
N PRO A 59 4.13 -2.77 -20.10
CA PRO A 59 4.89 -3.69 -20.93
C PRO A 59 4.49 -5.14 -20.60
N ASP A 60 4.27 -5.95 -21.64
CA ASP A 60 3.94 -7.37 -21.57
C ASP A 60 2.63 -7.74 -20.87
N VAL A 61 1.88 -6.79 -20.29
CA VAL A 61 0.59 -7.07 -19.64
C VAL A 61 -0.41 -7.63 -20.66
N THR A 62 -0.43 -7.08 -21.87
CA THR A 62 -1.35 -7.52 -22.93
C THR A 62 -1.01 -8.89 -23.51
N ALA A 63 0.20 -9.40 -23.33
CA ALA A 63 0.57 -10.73 -23.81
C ALA A 63 -0.27 -11.83 -23.13
N VAL A 64 -0.69 -11.61 -21.88
CA VAL A 64 -1.50 -12.56 -21.10
C VAL A 64 -2.88 -12.00 -20.76
N TYR A 65 -3.00 -10.68 -20.59
CA TYR A 65 -4.20 -10.03 -20.04
C TYR A 65 -4.83 -9.00 -20.99
N SER A 66 -4.68 -9.17 -22.31
CA SER A 66 -5.25 -8.28 -23.35
C SER A 66 -6.75 -7.98 -23.12
N ASN A 67 -7.53 -9.01 -22.77
CA ASN A 67 -8.97 -8.92 -22.56
C ASN A 67 -9.38 -8.51 -21.13
N CYS A 68 -8.43 -8.16 -20.28
CA CYS A 68 -8.69 -7.76 -18.89
C CYS A 68 -8.68 -6.24 -18.68
N GLY A 69 -8.77 -5.47 -19.77
CA GLY A 69 -8.98 -4.03 -19.70
C GLY A 69 -10.30 -3.64 -19.00
N PRO A 70 -10.47 -2.35 -18.67
CA PRO A 70 -9.53 -1.27 -18.90
C PRO A 70 -8.35 -1.30 -17.90
N PHE A 71 -7.18 -0.85 -18.34
CA PHE A 71 -5.96 -0.80 -17.50
C PHE A 71 -5.93 0.47 -16.65
N ARG A 72 -5.09 0.46 -15.63
CA ARG A 72 -5.06 1.43 -14.51
C ARG A 72 -3.64 1.77 -14.11
N GLY A 73 -3.46 2.93 -13.49
CA GLY A 73 -2.16 3.41 -13.02
C GLY A 73 -2.28 4.09 -11.65
N TRP A 74 -1.15 4.50 -11.08
CA TRP A 74 -1.15 5.25 -9.80
C TRP A 74 -0.76 6.72 -9.90
N LEU A 75 -0.10 7.09 -10.99
CA LEU A 75 0.24 8.46 -11.35
C LEU A 75 -0.19 8.77 -12.80
N ARG A 76 -0.74 9.97 -13.03
CA ARG A 76 -0.93 10.48 -14.39
C ARG A 76 0.42 10.85 -15.02
N PRO A 77 0.53 10.91 -16.36
CA PRO A 77 1.68 11.52 -17.00
C PRO A 77 1.92 12.93 -16.44
N VAL A 78 3.17 13.19 -16.06
CA VAL A 78 3.61 14.52 -15.60
C VAL A 78 3.92 15.36 -16.83
N ASP A 79 3.41 16.59 -16.87
CA ASP A 79 3.95 17.62 -17.74
C ASP A 79 5.15 18.27 -17.01
N GLU A 80 6.31 18.34 -17.66
CA GLU A 80 7.55 18.88 -17.06
C GLU A 80 7.42 20.35 -16.66
N THR A 81 6.42 21.06 -17.17
CA THR A 81 6.13 22.46 -16.85
C THR A 81 5.25 22.65 -15.62
N GLU A 82 4.68 21.57 -15.07
CA GLU A 82 3.79 21.64 -13.91
C GLU A 82 4.53 21.79 -12.58
N ASP A 83 3.88 22.53 -11.68
CA ASP A 83 4.26 22.64 -10.27
C ASP A 83 4.26 21.24 -9.59
N GLN A 84 5.41 20.87 -9.03
CA GLN A 84 5.63 19.56 -8.42
C GLN A 84 4.83 19.37 -7.12
N ASP A 85 4.58 20.43 -6.35
CA ASP A 85 3.79 20.36 -5.13
C ASP A 85 2.30 20.17 -5.49
N PHE A 86 1.82 20.86 -6.53
CA PHE A 86 0.47 20.64 -7.05
C PHE A 86 0.28 19.21 -7.55
N TYR A 87 1.22 18.70 -8.35
CA TYR A 87 1.20 17.32 -8.85
C TYR A 87 1.22 16.30 -7.70
N ALA A 88 2.07 16.51 -6.68
CA ALA A 88 2.14 15.65 -5.51
C ALA A 88 0.83 15.67 -4.70
N ALA A 89 0.20 16.83 -4.56
CA ALA A 89 -1.07 16.96 -3.85
C ALA A 89 -2.21 16.22 -4.57
N GLU A 90 -2.29 16.37 -5.89
CA GLU A 90 -3.26 15.63 -6.69
C GLU A 90 -3.02 14.11 -6.63
N ALA A 91 -1.77 13.67 -6.80
CA ALA A 91 -1.41 12.26 -6.68
C ALA A 91 -1.81 11.70 -5.30
N SER A 92 -1.54 12.46 -4.24
CA SER A 92 -1.92 12.10 -2.86
C SER A 92 -3.43 11.91 -2.72
N MET A 93 -4.24 12.87 -3.18
CA MET A 93 -5.70 12.80 -3.13
C MET A 93 -6.24 11.60 -3.90
N LEU A 94 -5.76 11.37 -5.12
CA LEU A 94 -6.26 10.29 -5.96
C LEU A 94 -5.91 8.91 -5.42
N ILE A 95 -4.67 8.73 -4.95
CA ILE A 95 -4.22 7.48 -4.35
C ILE A 95 -5.03 7.20 -3.08
N GLN A 96 -5.20 8.21 -2.23
CA GLN A 96 -5.97 8.07 -1.00
C GLN A 96 -7.44 7.73 -1.28
N ASN A 97 -8.09 8.45 -2.20
CA ASN A 97 -9.45 8.17 -2.59
C ASN A 97 -9.61 6.74 -3.10
N SER A 98 -8.69 6.25 -3.94
CA SER A 98 -8.74 4.88 -4.43
C SER A 98 -8.65 3.84 -3.30
N ILE A 99 -7.76 4.05 -2.33
CA ILE A 99 -7.61 3.18 -1.15
C ILE A 99 -8.87 3.23 -0.27
N ASN A 100 -9.39 4.42 -0.01
CA ASN A 100 -10.60 4.62 0.80
C ASN A 100 -11.81 3.98 0.13
N THR A 101 -12.02 4.22 -1.17
CA THR A 101 -13.11 3.60 -1.93
C THR A 101 -13.04 2.08 -1.88
N ALA A 102 -11.87 1.49 -2.07
CA ALA A 102 -11.70 0.03 -2.01
C ALA A 102 -11.99 -0.52 -0.60
N THR A 103 -11.56 0.19 0.44
CA THR A 103 -11.77 -0.20 1.85
C THR A 103 -13.23 -0.04 2.26
N ILE A 104 -13.88 1.06 1.87
CA ILE A 104 -15.30 1.34 2.11
C ILE A 104 -16.17 0.31 1.38
N ALA A 105 -15.84 -0.03 0.13
CA ALA A 105 -16.54 -1.07 -0.61
C ALA A 105 -16.48 -2.42 0.12
N ASP A 106 -15.32 -2.79 0.68
CA ASP A 106 -15.18 -4.02 1.49
C ASP A 106 -15.94 -3.91 2.83
N ASN A 107 -15.97 -2.72 3.47
CA ASN A 107 -16.80 -2.48 4.65
C ASN A 107 -18.30 -2.64 4.34
N HIS A 108 -18.78 -2.21 3.17
CA HIS A 108 -20.17 -2.39 2.75
C HIS A 108 -20.53 -3.86 2.53
N LEU A 109 -19.54 -4.73 2.33
CA LEU A 109 -19.72 -6.19 2.32
C LEU A 109 -19.69 -6.79 3.74
N GLY A 110 -19.60 -5.97 4.79
CA GLY A 110 -19.60 -6.37 6.19
C GLY A 110 -18.22 -6.53 6.82
N ALA A 111 -17.13 -6.18 6.11
CA ALA A 111 -15.79 -6.34 6.66
C ALA A 111 -15.52 -5.34 7.79
N THR A 112 -14.93 -5.82 8.88
CA THR A 112 -14.66 -5.03 10.10
C THR A 112 -13.18 -4.97 10.47
N GLY A 113 -12.35 -5.89 9.97
CA GLY A 113 -10.93 -5.94 10.31
C GLY A 113 -10.17 -4.69 9.85
N GLU A 114 -9.09 -4.30 10.54
CA GLU A 114 -8.29 -3.14 10.16
C GLU A 114 -7.43 -3.40 8.91
N VAL A 115 -7.14 -2.37 8.11
CA VAL A 115 -6.08 -2.45 7.08
C VAL A 115 -4.73 -2.31 7.75
N VAL A 116 -4.00 -3.42 7.89
CA VAL A 116 -2.76 -3.52 8.69
C VAL A 116 -1.51 -3.78 7.86
N GLY A 117 -1.65 -4.16 6.60
CA GLY A 117 -0.52 -4.49 5.72
C GLY A 117 -0.72 -3.98 4.31
N VAL A 118 0.39 -3.83 3.58
CA VAL A 118 0.35 -3.52 2.14
C VAL A 118 1.17 -4.52 1.34
N LEU A 119 0.54 -5.10 0.33
CA LEU A 119 1.16 -5.96 -0.69
C LEU A 119 1.09 -5.22 -2.02
N GLY A 120 2.21 -4.93 -2.65
CA GLY A 120 2.13 -4.23 -3.92
C GLY A 120 3.44 -3.91 -4.57
N PHE A 121 3.35 -3.35 -5.78
CA PHE A 121 4.53 -2.93 -6.52
C PHE A 121 5.24 -1.79 -5.79
N ALA A 122 6.57 -1.88 -5.71
CA ALA A 122 7.32 -1.20 -4.66
C ALA A 122 7.18 0.33 -4.68
N ARG A 123 6.98 0.96 -5.85
CA ARG A 123 6.93 2.43 -5.95
C ARG A 123 5.89 3.06 -5.02
N ILE A 124 4.63 2.64 -5.11
CA ILE A 124 3.54 3.25 -4.33
C ILE A 124 3.51 2.71 -2.91
N ALA A 125 3.69 1.40 -2.75
CA ALA A 125 3.73 0.78 -1.43
C ALA A 125 4.85 1.38 -0.57
N ALA A 126 6.06 1.56 -1.12
CA ALA A 126 7.16 2.21 -0.40
C ALA A 126 6.89 3.69 -0.13
N SER A 127 6.21 4.40 -1.03
CA SER A 127 5.84 5.81 -0.82
C SER A 127 4.88 5.98 0.37
N LEU A 128 3.92 5.07 0.52
CA LEU A 128 2.99 5.06 1.67
C LEU A 128 3.72 4.80 2.99
N LEU A 129 4.66 3.86 2.99
CA LEU A 129 5.46 3.52 4.16
C LEU A 129 6.40 4.66 4.56
N TYR A 130 7.04 5.29 3.57
CA TYR A 130 7.89 6.45 3.80
C TYR A 130 7.09 7.62 4.40
N ASN A 131 5.90 7.91 3.85
CA ASN A 131 4.98 8.89 4.42
C ASN A 131 4.59 8.55 5.88
N GLN A 132 4.31 7.28 6.18
CA GLN A 132 4.03 6.86 7.56
C GLN A 132 5.23 7.10 8.50
N GLN A 133 6.45 6.83 8.07
CA GLN A 133 7.65 7.08 8.87
C GLN A 133 7.85 8.57 9.17
N LEU A 134 7.66 9.44 8.18
CA LEU A 134 7.78 10.89 8.38
C LEU A 134 6.72 11.41 9.37
N ARG A 135 5.47 10.94 9.25
CA ARG A 135 4.40 11.30 10.19
C ARG A 135 4.70 10.82 11.61
N CYS A 136 5.21 9.59 11.79
CA CYS A 136 5.69 9.12 13.10
C CYS A 136 6.73 10.07 13.70
N GLN A 137 7.72 10.51 12.91
CA GLN A 137 8.81 11.36 13.40
C GLN A 137 8.35 12.76 13.80
N GLN A 138 7.39 13.34 13.09
CA GLN A 138 6.83 14.66 13.40
C GLN A 138 6.07 14.66 14.72
N LEU A 139 5.33 13.58 15.03
CA LEU A 139 4.59 13.43 16.28
C LEU A 139 5.52 13.27 17.50
N ASP A 140 6.66 12.60 17.36
CA ASP A 140 7.63 12.41 18.44
C ASP A 140 8.47 13.67 18.75
N GLY A 141 8.48 14.65 17.84
CA GLY A 141 9.34 15.85 17.92
C GLY A 141 8.81 17.01 18.77
N GLY A 142 7.64 16.86 19.41
CA GLY A 142 7.03 17.91 20.26
C GLY A 142 6.57 19.17 19.51
N SER A 143 6.71 19.22 18.18
CA SER A 143 6.13 20.26 17.36
C SER A 143 4.65 19.94 17.17
N GLU A 144 3.79 20.66 17.88
CA GLU A 144 2.36 20.76 17.55
C GLU A 144 2.18 21.51 16.22
N MET A 145 2.79 21.04 15.14
CA MET A 145 2.19 21.26 13.84
C MET A 145 0.96 20.36 13.83
N LYS A 146 -0.18 20.90 14.28
CA LYS A 146 -1.50 20.40 13.91
C LYS A 146 -1.59 20.46 12.39
N THR A 147 -0.94 19.52 11.72
CA THR A 147 -1.33 19.17 10.38
C THR A 147 -2.74 18.67 10.57
N ASN A 148 -3.72 19.50 10.22
CA ASN A 148 -5.04 19.01 9.86
C ASN A 148 -4.83 18.16 8.60
N SER A 149 -4.11 17.04 8.74
CA SER A 149 -3.83 16.11 7.67
C SER A 149 -5.19 15.60 7.26
N VAL A 150 -5.74 16.22 6.21
CA VAL A 150 -6.98 15.81 5.55
C VAL A 150 -6.89 14.33 5.16
N MET A 151 -5.65 13.84 5.00
CA MET A 151 -5.36 12.50 4.57
C MET A 151 -5.29 11.50 5.74
N ASN A 152 -6.41 10.83 6.02
CA ASN A 152 -6.42 9.61 6.82
C ASN A 152 -5.87 8.41 6.01
N TRP A 153 -4.61 8.07 6.23
CA TRP A 153 -3.97 6.88 5.64
C TRP A 153 -4.00 5.70 6.63
N PRO A 154 -4.13 4.44 6.17
CA PRO A 154 -4.00 3.27 7.05
C PRO A 154 -2.63 3.22 7.75
N ASN A 155 -2.59 2.64 8.96
CA ASN A 155 -1.35 2.39 9.69
C ASN A 155 -0.83 0.98 9.39
N PHE A 156 0.16 0.88 8.52
CA PHE A 156 0.74 -0.37 8.08
C PHE A 156 1.76 -0.90 9.10
N ARG A 157 1.53 -2.14 9.56
CA ARG A 157 2.39 -2.90 10.48
C ARG A 157 3.44 -3.72 9.74
N PHE A 158 3.17 -4.05 8.48
CA PHE A 158 4.09 -4.76 7.60
C PHE A 158 3.80 -4.44 6.14
N ALA A 159 4.74 -4.80 5.27
CA ALA A 159 4.53 -4.69 3.84
C ALA A 159 5.32 -5.74 3.06
N VAL A 160 4.82 -6.09 1.89
CA VAL A 160 5.44 -6.99 0.93
C VAL A 160 5.59 -6.23 -0.38
N LEU A 161 6.82 -5.90 -0.73
CA LEU A 161 7.13 -5.08 -1.91
C LEU A 161 7.53 -5.98 -3.07
N LEU A 162 6.80 -5.89 -4.16
CA LEU A 162 7.06 -6.61 -5.41
C LEU A 162 7.78 -5.67 -6.37
N ALA A 163 8.84 -6.15 -7.05
CA ALA A 163 9.54 -5.49 -8.16
C ALA A 163 9.58 -3.94 -8.12
N GLY A 164 10.68 -3.36 -7.62
CA GLY A 164 10.85 -1.91 -7.49
C GLY A 164 11.57 -1.28 -8.68
N ARG A 165 10.90 -0.37 -9.39
CA ARG A 165 11.52 0.60 -10.29
C ARG A 165 10.84 1.96 -10.13
N GLY A 166 11.60 3.03 -10.36
CA GLY A 166 11.12 4.40 -10.27
C GLY A 166 11.26 5.02 -8.89
N ARG A 167 11.10 6.34 -8.83
CA ARG A 167 11.26 7.17 -7.63
C ARG A 167 10.01 7.12 -6.76
N LEU A 168 10.20 7.30 -5.44
CA LEU A 168 9.09 7.48 -4.51
C LEU A 168 8.22 8.68 -4.93
N VAL A 169 6.96 8.63 -4.53
CA VAL A 169 5.98 9.69 -4.71
C VAL A 169 5.85 10.40 -3.38
N TRP A 170 5.90 11.73 -3.41
CA TRP A 170 5.60 12.53 -2.23
C TRP A 170 4.10 12.48 -1.94
N LEU A 171 3.71 12.02 -0.74
CA LEU A 171 2.31 11.79 -0.36
C LEU A 171 1.84 12.65 0.82
N MET A 172 2.52 13.77 1.06
CA MET A 172 2.26 14.70 2.16
C MET A 172 2.00 16.10 1.59
N PRO A 173 0.79 16.38 1.06
CA PRO A 173 0.48 17.67 0.44
C PRO A 173 0.63 18.86 1.38
N ASP A 174 0.44 18.65 2.68
CA ASP A 174 0.49 19.70 3.71
C ASP A 174 1.94 20.06 4.10
N VAL A 175 2.93 19.37 3.54
CA VAL A 175 4.36 19.57 3.85
C VAL A 175 5.09 19.78 2.52
N PRO A 176 5.87 20.88 2.39
CA PRO A 176 6.66 21.12 1.19
C PRO A 176 7.55 19.93 0.86
N MET A 177 7.65 19.58 -0.42
CA MET A 177 8.49 18.47 -0.85
C MET A 177 9.96 18.75 -0.50
N PRO A 178 10.67 17.83 0.18
CA PRO A 178 12.10 18.00 0.47
C PRO A 178 12.90 18.07 -0.83
N GLN A 179 13.80 19.06 -0.95
CA GLN A 179 14.63 19.22 -2.15
C GLN A 179 15.58 18.03 -2.40
N ASP A 180 15.87 17.22 -1.37
CA ASP A 180 16.77 16.06 -1.39
C ASP A 180 16.05 14.71 -1.58
N LEU A 181 14.72 14.68 -1.70
CA LEU A 181 13.93 13.46 -1.94
C LEU A 181 14.43 12.71 -3.20
N PHE A 182 15.04 13.44 -4.13
CA PHE A 182 15.62 12.91 -5.37
C PHE A 182 17.05 12.35 -5.24
N LEU A 183 17.76 12.68 -4.15
CA LEU A 183 19.20 12.42 -4.02
C LEU A 183 19.54 11.29 -3.05
N HIS A 184 18.79 11.10 -1.96
CA HIS A 184 19.11 10.05 -0.98
C HIS A 184 17.87 9.51 -0.28
N CYS A 185 17.44 8.29 -0.62
CA CYS A 185 16.76 7.47 0.39
C CYS A 185 17.84 6.87 1.31
N SER A 186 18.43 7.69 2.18
CA SER A 186 19.25 7.15 3.27
C SER A 186 18.32 6.45 4.27
N PRO A 187 18.73 5.30 4.85
CA PRO A 187 17.96 4.68 5.92
C PRO A 187 17.80 5.68 7.06
N LEU A 188 16.55 6.05 7.36
CA LEU A 188 16.24 6.88 8.50
C LEU A 188 16.61 6.10 9.78
N PRO A 189 17.17 6.76 10.82
CA PRO A 189 17.55 6.09 12.05
C PRO A 189 16.33 5.39 12.66
N TYR A 190 16.49 4.10 12.99
CA TYR A 190 15.47 3.28 13.63
C TYR A 190 14.99 3.95 14.93
N ARG A 191 13.68 4.19 15.05
CA ARG A 191 13.06 4.69 16.29
C ARG A 191 11.91 3.76 16.71
N PRO A 192 11.83 3.39 18.01
CA PRO A 192 10.92 2.36 18.50
C PRO A 192 9.43 2.70 18.39
N CYS A 193 9.07 3.95 18.11
CA CYS A 193 7.68 4.39 17.91
C CYS A 193 7.05 3.81 16.61
N CYS A 194 7.86 3.59 15.56
CA CYS A 194 7.37 3.18 14.25
C CYS A 194 7.80 1.71 13.98
N LYS A 195 6.88 0.75 14.17
CA LYS A 195 7.11 -0.70 14.00
C LYS A 195 7.47 -1.13 12.56
N THR A 196 7.36 -0.22 11.60
CA THR A 196 7.63 -0.45 10.18
C THR A 196 8.69 0.55 9.71
N THR A 197 9.91 0.06 9.43
CA THR A 197 10.99 0.88 8.87
C THR A 197 11.28 0.46 7.44
N LEU A 198 11.14 1.40 6.50
CA LEU A 198 11.64 1.25 5.14
C LEU A 198 13.16 1.48 5.15
N LEU A 199 13.94 0.46 4.79
CA LEU A 199 15.37 0.61 4.50
C LEU A 199 15.54 0.62 2.98
N ALA A 200 15.85 1.78 2.42
CA ALA A 200 16.24 1.90 1.03
C ALA A 200 17.77 1.80 0.94
N GLY A 201 18.27 0.74 0.33
CA GLY A 201 19.66 0.64 -0.12
C GLY A 201 19.73 0.86 -1.63
N LYS A 202 20.91 1.25 -2.16
CA LYS A 202 21.15 1.39 -3.60
C LYS A 202 20.70 0.09 -4.33
N GLY A 203 19.54 0.14 -4.98
CA GLY A 203 19.00 -0.94 -5.81
C GLY A 203 18.09 -1.97 -5.13
N TYR A 204 17.90 -1.94 -3.81
CA TYR A 204 16.99 -2.86 -3.11
C TYR A 204 16.30 -2.16 -1.93
N ILE A 205 14.96 -2.26 -1.89
CA ILE A 205 14.17 -1.87 -0.73
C ILE A 205 14.02 -3.13 0.13
N SER A 206 14.69 -3.17 1.27
CA SER A 206 14.58 -4.25 2.26
C SER A 206 13.79 -3.73 3.46
N MET A 207 12.89 -4.56 4.01
CA MET A 207 12.22 -4.24 5.27
C MET A 207 12.47 -5.34 6.28
N THR A 208 12.97 -4.94 7.44
CA THR A 208 13.02 -5.76 8.64
C THR A 208 11.75 -5.52 9.45
N SER A 209 10.93 -6.56 9.60
CA SER A 209 9.92 -6.63 10.66
C SER A 209 10.67 -6.88 11.98
N CYS A 210 10.40 -6.04 12.99
CA CYS A 210 10.84 -6.33 14.35
C CYS A 210 10.10 -7.58 14.86
N SER A 211 10.86 -8.49 15.45
CA SER A 211 10.48 -9.82 15.91
C SER A 211 9.18 -9.88 16.72
N CYS A 212 8.07 -10.25 16.08
CA CYS A 212 6.85 -10.72 16.74
C CYS A 212 6.28 -12.02 16.15
N LEU A 213 6.98 -12.66 15.19
CA LEU A 213 6.59 -13.97 14.64
C LEU A 213 7.27 -15.17 15.35
N ARG A 214 7.95 -14.96 16.49
CA ARG A 214 8.60 -16.06 17.26
C ARG A 214 7.89 -16.45 18.56
N SER A 215 6.66 -16.03 18.81
CA SER A 215 5.92 -16.44 20.01
C SER A 215 4.52 -16.96 19.72
N MET A 216 4.39 -17.86 18.75
CA MET A 216 3.23 -18.76 18.66
C MET A 216 3.68 -20.14 18.16
N SER A 217 4.62 -20.78 18.85
CA SER A 217 4.88 -22.22 18.70
C SER A 217 5.76 -22.74 19.83
N THR A 218 5.21 -22.86 21.04
CA THR A 218 5.52 -23.94 21.99
C THR A 218 4.46 -23.91 23.09
N ALA A 219 3.31 -24.50 22.82
CA ALA A 219 2.44 -25.03 23.86
C ALA A 219 1.95 -26.40 23.40
N SER A 220 2.17 -27.40 24.25
CA SER A 220 1.73 -28.79 24.16
C SER A 220 2.60 -29.76 23.37
N LYS A 221 3.47 -30.46 24.11
CA LYS A 221 3.49 -31.93 24.16
C LYS A 221 4.19 -32.37 25.45
N MET A 222 3.37 -32.94 26.35
CA MET A 222 3.65 -33.79 27.52
C MET A 222 4.65 -33.28 28.57
#